data_AF-A0A964AH48-F1
#
_entry.id   AF-A0A964AH48-F1
#
_cell.length_a   1.000
_cell.length_b   1.000
_cell.length_c   1.000
_cell.angle_alpha   90.00
_cell.angle_beta   90.00
_cell.angle_gamma   90.00
#
_symmetry.space_group_name_H-M   'P 1'
#
loop_
_entity.id
_entity.type
_entity.pdbx_description
1 polymer ?
#
loop_
_entity_poly.entity_id
_entity_poly.type
_entity_poly.pdbx_seq_one_letter_code
_entity_poly.pdbx_strand_id
1 'polypeptide(L)'
;MPSRHARRRFLLQAEPVLVVMDRHHLEHTDVAKALGISRAFWSALFNGRASMSPRLRRALLDLPWFAGVDQAGLWCVEPPLPPPPEPVPAQQLSIPLTPSEVSP
;
A
#
# COMPACT_ATOMS: atom_id res chain seq x y z
N MET A 1 -4.97 -26.29 -2.79
CA MET A 1 -4.36 -25.48 -3.87
C MET A 1 -4.34 -24.01 -3.44
N PRO A 2 -3.33 -23.52 -2.69
CA PRO A 2 -3.25 -22.10 -2.40
C PRO A 2 -2.60 -21.40 -3.58
N SER A 3 -3.38 -20.70 -4.41
CA SER A 3 -2.84 -19.88 -5.49
C SER A 3 -2.07 -18.70 -4.89
N ARG A 4 -0.75 -18.88 -4.78
CA ARG A 4 0.27 -17.88 -4.41
C ARG A 4 0.37 -16.77 -5.47
N HIS A 5 -0.62 -15.90 -5.52
CA HIS A 5 -0.43 -14.57 -6.09
C HIS A 5 -0.57 -13.58 -4.96
N ALA A 6 0.58 -13.25 -4.35
CA ALA A 6 0.66 -12.08 -3.50
C ALA A 6 0.28 -10.88 -4.37
N ARG A 7 -0.98 -10.46 -4.30
CA ARG A 7 -1.53 -9.40 -5.14
C ARG A 7 -0.81 -8.12 -4.75
N ARG A 8 0.11 -7.67 -5.59
CA ARG A 8 0.79 -6.37 -5.46
C ARG A 8 -0.28 -5.30 -5.26
N ARG A 9 -0.30 -4.68 -4.08
CA ARG A 9 -1.23 -3.60 -3.76
C ARG A 9 -0.65 -2.30 -4.27
N PHE A 10 -1.42 -1.60 -5.09
CA PHE A 10 -1.07 -0.27 -5.58
C PHE A 10 -1.83 0.75 -4.73
N LEU A 11 -1.11 1.43 -3.85
CA LEU A 11 -1.68 2.44 -2.95
C LEU A 11 -1.41 3.83 -3.51
N LEU A 12 -2.45 4.66 -3.57
CA LEU A 12 -2.34 6.03 -4.07
C LEU A 12 -1.52 6.87 -3.09
N GLN A 13 -0.58 7.66 -3.61
CA GLN A 13 0.17 8.63 -2.82
C GLN A 13 -0.62 9.93 -2.73
N ALA A 14 -0.99 10.33 -1.52
CA ALA A 14 -1.83 11.48 -1.29
C ALA A 14 -1.14 12.80 -1.68
N GLU A 15 0.15 12.94 -1.39
CA GLU A 15 0.87 14.21 -1.53
C GLU A 15 1.00 14.67 -2.99
N PRO A 16 1.45 13.84 -3.96
CA PRO A 16 1.46 14.22 -5.37
C PRO A 16 0.07 14.51 -5.93
N VAL A 17 -0.95 13.77 -5.45
CA VAL A 17 -2.36 14.00 -5.83
C VAL A 17 -2.86 15.35 -5.32
N LEU A 18 -2.52 15.73 -4.08
CA LEU A 18 -2.87 17.03 -3.52
C LEU A 18 -2.22 18.17 -4.29
N VAL A 19 -0.95 18.04 -4.69
CA VAL A 19 -0.26 19.05 -5.50
C VAL A 19 -0.97 19.27 -6.83
N VAL A 20 -1.38 18.18 -7.50
CA VAL A 20 -2.16 18.28 -8.75
C VAL A 20 -3.53 18.92 -8.50
N MET A 21 -4.22 18.51 -7.44
CA MET A 21 -5.53 19.06 -7.10
C MET A 21 -5.46 20.55 -6.79
N ASP A 22 -4.47 21.00 -6.01
CA ASP A 22 -4.27 22.40 -5.66
C ASP A 22 -3.96 23.24 -6.90
N ARG A 23 -3.06 22.77 -7.76
CA ARG A 23 -2.69 23.44 -9.01
C ARG A 23 -3.86 23.68 -9.96
N HIS A 24 -4.81 22.75 -9.96
CA HIS A 24 -5.98 22.79 -10.83
C HIS A 24 -7.27 23.22 -10.10
N HIS A 25 -7.16 23.64 -8.84
CA HIS A 25 -8.29 24.00 -7.96
C HIS A 25 -9.40 22.94 -7.92
N LEU A 26 -9.02 21.68 -7.85
CA LEU A 26 -9.93 20.53 -7.85
C LEU A 26 -10.31 20.14 -6.43
N GLU A 27 -11.60 19.80 -6.24
CA GLU A 27 -12.02 19.13 -5.03
C GLU A 27 -11.90 17.60 -5.16
N HIS A 28 -11.87 16.90 -4.02
CA HIS A 28 -11.94 15.43 -4.00
C HIS A 28 -13.17 14.89 -4.73
N THR A 29 -14.27 15.66 -4.72
CA THR A 29 -15.50 15.29 -5.42
C THR A 29 -15.33 15.32 -6.94
N ASP A 30 -14.55 16.26 -7.47
CA ASP A 30 -14.33 16.39 -8.91
C ASP A 30 -13.50 15.23 -9.45
N VAL A 31 -12.45 14.86 -8.72
CA VAL A 31 -11.61 13.70 -9.07
C VAL A 31 -12.42 12.40 -9.01
N ALA A 32 -13.24 12.22 -7.97
CA ALA A 32 -14.11 11.04 -7.86
C ALA A 32 -15.11 10.94 -9.03
N LYS A 33 -15.74 12.07 -9.41
CA LYS A 33 -16.64 12.14 -10.56
C LYS A 33 -15.93 11.84 -11.87
N ALA A 34 -14.75 12.43 -12.09
CA ALA A 34 -13.96 12.22 -13.30
C ALA A 34 -13.51 10.76 -13.47
N LEU A 35 -13.21 10.08 -12.36
CA LEU A 35 -12.89 8.65 -12.34
C LEU A 35 -14.12 7.74 -12.39
N GLY A 36 -15.34 8.30 -12.31
CA GLY A 36 -16.58 7.53 -12.29
C GLY A 36 -16.75 6.65 -11.04
N ILE A 37 -16.19 7.07 -9.90
CA ILE A 37 -16.24 6.31 -8.64
C ILE A 37 -16.98 7.09 -7.54
N SER A 38 -17.40 6.38 -6.49
CA SER A 38 -18.03 7.04 -5.34
C SER A 38 -17.00 7.86 -4.54
N ARG A 39 -17.47 8.94 -3.92
CA ARG A 39 -16.64 9.77 -3.02
C ARG A 39 -16.06 8.97 -1.85
N ALA A 40 -16.82 8.00 -1.32
CA ALA A 40 -16.37 7.11 -0.26
C ALA A 40 -15.21 6.22 -0.73
N PHE A 41 -15.31 5.66 -1.94
CA PHE A 41 -14.24 4.85 -2.52
C PHE A 41 -12.99 5.67 -2.83
N TRP A 42 -13.17 6.88 -3.40
CA TRP A 42 -12.06 7.83 -3.57
C TRP A 42 -11.36 8.15 -2.25
N SER A 43 -12.12 8.47 -1.19
CA SER A 43 -11.56 8.69 0.14
C SER A 43 -10.79 7.47 0.66
N ALA A 44 -11.29 6.26 0.45
CA ALA A 44 -10.58 5.05 0.83
C ALA A 44 -9.25 4.89 0.07
N LEU A 45 -9.20 5.20 -1.23
CA LEU A 45 -7.97 5.17 -2.03
C LEU A 45 -6.97 6.23 -1.57
N PHE A 46 -7.44 7.46 -1.41
CA PHE A 46 -6.62 8.61 -1.02
C PHE A 46 -5.99 8.44 0.36
N ASN A 47 -6.72 7.83 1.30
CA ASN A 47 -6.22 7.51 2.65
C ASN A 47 -5.45 6.17 2.71
N GLY A 48 -5.15 5.53 1.57
CA GLY A 48 -4.43 4.25 1.53
C GLY A 48 -5.18 3.05 2.11
N ARG A 49 -6.49 3.18 2.38
CA ARG A 49 -7.36 2.11 2.90
C ARG A 49 -7.84 1.16 1.80
N ALA A 50 -7.75 1.57 0.53
CA ALA A 50 -8.09 0.77 -0.63
C ALA A 50 -6.95 0.78 -1.65
N SER A 51 -6.81 -0.33 -2.39
CA SER A 51 -5.84 -0.45 -3.47
C SER A 51 -6.46 -0.11 -4.83
N MET A 52 -5.71 0.55 -5.69
CA MET A 52 -6.14 0.84 -7.06
C MET A 52 -6.09 -0.41 -7.94
N SER A 53 -7.15 -0.59 -8.73
CA SER A 53 -7.16 -1.60 -9.79
C SER A 53 -6.33 -1.13 -11.00
N PRO A 54 -5.89 -2.05 -11.88
CA PRO A 54 -5.22 -1.67 -13.13
C PRO A 54 -6.04 -0.71 -14.00
N ARG A 55 -7.37 -0.89 -14.04
CA ARG A 55 -8.27 -0.01 -14.80
C ARG A 55 -8.30 1.40 -14.21
N LEU A 56 -8.34 1.51 -12.88
CA LEU A 56 -8.38 2.81 -12.21
C LEU A 56 -7.07 3.57 -12.37
N ARG A 57 -5.92 2.88 -12.34
CA ARG A 57 -4.62 3.51 -12.59
C ARG A 57 -4.54 4.11 -14.00
N ARG A 58 -5.04 3.39 -15.02
CA ARG A 58 -5.12 3.93 -16.39
C ARG A 58 -6.04 5.15 -16.45
N ALA A 59 -7.25 5.02 -15.88
CA ALA A 59 -8.21 6.12 -15.85
C ALA A 59 -7.64 7.38 -15.17
N LEU A 60 -6.86 7.24 -14.10
CA LEU A 60 -6.21 8.35 -13.43
C LEU A 60 -5.16 9.04 -14.33
N LEU A 61 -4.36 8.27 -15.07
CA LEU A 61 -3.36 8.80 -16.00
C LEU A 61 -3.98 9.42 -17.25
N ASP A 62 -5.17 8.96 -17.65
CA ASP A 62 -5.91 9.51 -18.78
C ASP A 62 -6.57 10.87 -18.45
N LEU A 63 -6.63 11.25 -17.17
CA LEU A 63 -7.15 12.56 -16.78
C LEU A 63 -6.16 13.66 -17.19
N PRO A 64 -6.63 14.76 -17.81
CA PRO A 64 -5.77 15.83 -18.29
C PRO A 64 -4.96 16.51 -17.19
N TRP A 65 -5.46 16.52 -15.94
CA TRP A 65 -4.77 17.09 -14.79
C TRP A 65 -3.54 16.28 -14.35
N PHE A 66 -3.54 14.98 -14.64
CA PHE A 66 -2.45 14.06 -14.30
C PHE A 66 -1.54 13.80 -15.50
N ALA A 67 -1.80 14.44 -16.65
CA ALA A 67 -0.97 14.32 -17.84
C ALA A 67 0.45 14.84 -17.54
N GLY A 68 1.45 13.97 -17.73
CA GLY A 68 2.86 14.31 -17.48
C GLY A 68 3.32 14.16 -16.03
N VAL A 69 2.46 13.73 -15.11
CA VAL A 69 2.88 13.36 -13.75
C VAL A 69 3.59 12.01 -13.78
N ASP A 70 4.70 11.89 -13.05
CA ASP A 70 5.44 10.63 -12.96
C ASP A 70 4.60 9.54 -12.26
N GLN A 71 4.42 8.42 -12.95
CA GLN A 71 3.64 7.29 -12.47
C GLN A 71 4.24 6.66 -11.22
N ALA A 72 5.56 6.68 -11.09
CA ALA A 72 6.26 6.16 -9.92
C ALA A 72 6.00 7.01 -8.66
N GLY A 73 5.73 8.31 -8.84
CA GLY A 73 5.33 9.20 -7.75
C GLY A 73 3.87 9.03 -7.32
N LEU A 74 2.97 8.65 -8.23
CA LEU A 74 1.53 8.60 -7.94
C LEU A 74 1.10 7.42 -7.07
N TRP A 75 1.84 6.32 -7.06
CA TRP A 75 1.49 5.16 -6.23
C TRP A 75 2.69 4.34 -5.80
N CYS A 76 2.60 3.77 -4.60
CA CYS A 76 3.54 2.77 -4.13
C CYS A 76 3.00 1.35 -4.36
N VAL A 77 3.93 0.43 -4.65
CA VAL A 77 3.67 -1.00 -4.62
C VAL A 77 4.02 -1.49 -3.21
N GLU A 78 3.01 -1.86 -2.43
CA GLU A 78 3.27 -2.49 -1.13
C GLU A 78 4.00 -3.81 -1.38
N PRO A 79 5.16 -4.05 -0.76
CA PRO A 79 5.84 -5.34 -0.88
C PRO A 79 4.90 -6.42 -0.34
N PRO A 80 4.88 -7.61 -0.97
CA PRO A 80 4.09 -8.71 -0.43
C PRO A 80 4.53 -8.98 1.01
N LEU A 81 3.56 -9.05 1.94
CA LEU A 81 3.82 -9.41 3.33
C LEU A 81 4.70 -10.67 3.33
N PRO A 82 5.83 -10.70 4.06
CA PRO A 82 6.62 -11.92 4.17
C PRO A 82 5.71 -13.05 4.66
N PRO A 83 5.88 -14.29 4.17
CA PRO A 83 5.13 -15.42 4.69
C PRO A 83 5.29 -15.44 6.23
N PRO A 84 4.25 -15.82 6.99
CA PRO A 84 4.39 -15.95 8.43
C PRO A 84 5.61 -16.85 8.71
N PRO A 85 6.43 -16.53 9.72
CA PRO A 85 7.55 -17.40 10.09
C PRO A 85 6.99 -18.79 10.32
N GLU A 86 7.61 -19.81 9.70
CA GLU A 86 7.23 -21.20 9.95
C GLU A 86 7.25 -21.44 11.46
N PRO A 87 6.25 -22.15 12.03
CA PRO A 87 6.23 -22.42 13.45
C PRO A 87 7.55 -23.12 13.81
N VAL A 88 8.39 -22.44 14.59
CA VAL A 88 9.66 -22.97 15.05
C VAL A 88 9.35 -24.29 15.77
N PRO A 89 9.89 -25.44 15.34
CA PRO A 89 9.67 -26.70 16.03
C PRO A 89 10.10 -26.53 17.49
N ALA A 90 9.24 -26.92 18.43
CA ALA A 90 9.40 -26.73 19.87
C ALA A 90 10.62 -27.43 20.52
N GLN A 91 11.58 -27.91 19.73
CA GLN A 91 12.70 -28.76 20.18
C GLN A 91 14.03 -28.02 20.45
N GLN A 92 14.06 -26.68 20.44
CA GLN A 92 15.29 -25.91 20.72
C GLN A 92 15.31 -25.16 22.07
N LEU A 93 14.36 -25.39 22.97
CA LEU A 93 14.42 -24.89 24.35
C LEU A 93 15.19 -25.88 25.26
N SER A 94 16.47 -26.11 24.94
CA SER A 94 17.40 -26.77 25.86
C SER A 94 18.49 -25.78 26.23
N ILE A 95 18.20 -24.90 27.19
CA ILE A 95 19.19 -24.06 27.85
C ILE A 95 19.89 -24.92 28.90
N PRO A 96 21.22 -25.14 28.85
CA PRO A 96 21.92 -25.74 29.98
C PRO A 96 21.99 -24.72 31.12
N LEU A 97 21.33 -25.02 32.25
CA LEU A 97 21.55 -24.31 33.52
C LEU A 97 22.99 -24.59 33.96
N THR A 98 23.90 -23.64 33.81
CA THR A 98 25.20 -23.68 34.47
C THR A 98 25.03 -23.24 35.93
N PRO A 99 25.39 -24.05 36.94
CA PRO A 99 25.52 -23.57 38.30
C PRO A 99 26.79 -22.72 38.37
N SER A 100 26.66 -21.40 38.57
CA SER A 100 27.80 -20.57 38.94
C SER A 100 28.25 -20.94 40.35
N GLU A 101 29.40 -21.59 40.40
CA GLU A 101 30.12 -21.97 41.60
C GLU A 101 30.53 -20.76 42.45
N VAL A 102 30.61 -21.08 43.74
CA VAL A 102 31.14 -20.37 44.90
C VAL A 102 32.45 -19.61 44.58
N SER A 103 32.58 -18.40 45.12
CA SER A 103 33.85 -17.65 45.21
C SER A 103 34.34 -17.59 46.67
N PRO A 104 35.66 -17.37 46.87
CA PRO A 104 36.54 -18.14 47.77
C PRO A 104 36.46 -17.83 49.27
#